data_AF-A0A1E1XVY2-F1
#
_entry.id   AF-A0A1E1XVY2-F1
#
_cell.length_a   1.000
_cell.length_b   1.000
_cell.length_c   1.000
_cell.angle_alpha   90.00
_cell.angle_beta   90.00
_cell.angle_gamma   90.00
#
_symmetry.space_group_name_H-M   'P 1'
#
loop_
_entity.id
_entity.type
_entity.pdbx_description
1 polymer ?
#
loop_
_entity_poly.entity_id
_entity_poly.type
_entity_poly.pdbx_seq_one_letter_code
_entity_poly.pdbx_strand_id
1 'polypeptide(L)'
;MVSPFVSIAAIQVALVDLLRAVGVQPDGIVGHSVGEIGCAYADGGFTAEQTVLCAYWRGRCVELGNLPKGAMAAVGLTWEEAKKRCRDGVIPACHNAEDSVTVSGPADAVAKMVAELKAENVFAREVNSLNVAFHSKYMQSIGPSLQEALGKVVPQSKPRNERWISSSVPESRWHEPIAKRCSAEYHVNNLLSPVLFREALQHVPKDAIVVEIAPHCLLQAILRRALGSGASCLGLMKRDADNPTFFLSSLGKLHTLGVQLDLTPLYPP
;
A
#
# COMPACT_ATOMS: atom_id res chain seq x y z
N MET A 1 -16.69 -3.27 -5.59
CA MET A 1 -15.37 -3.33 -4.92
C MET A 1 -14.23 -3.76 -5.82
N VAL A 2 -14.44 -4.63 -6.82
CA VAL A 2 -13.36 -5.22 -7.66
C VAL A 2 -12.56 -4.18 -8.48
N SER A 3 -13.26 -3.30 -9.19
CA SER A 3 -12.65 -2.35 -10.15
C SER A 3 -11.45 -1.56 -9.60
N PRO A 4 -11.52 -0.89 -8.42
CA PRO A 4 -10.36 -0.15 -7.90
C PRO A 4 -9.16 -1.04 -7.59
N PHE A 5 -9.36 -2.23 -7.00
CA PHE A 5 -8.25 -3.15 -6.70
C PHE A 5 -7.52 -3.58 -7.98
N VAL A 6 -8.28 -4.02 -8.99
CA VAL A 6 -7.74 -4.48 -10.27
C VAL A 6 -7.05 -3.33 -11.01
N SER A 7 -7.66 -2.15 -11.04
CA SER A 7 -7.10 -0.98 -11.75
C SER A 7 -5.79 -0.52 -11.13
N ILE A 8 -5.71 -0.49 -9.79
CA ILE A 8 -4.46 -0.15 -9.09
C ILE A 8 -3.39 -1.19 -9.40
N ALA A 9 -3.70 -2.48 -9.27
CA ALA A 9 -2.73 -3.55 -9.51
C ALA A 9 -2.21 -3.57 -10.96
N ALA A 10 -3.10 -3.42 -11.94
CA ALA A 10 -2.73 -3.37 -13.35
C ALA A 10 -1.82 -2.17 -13.66
N ILE A 11 -2.12 -0.99 -13.11
CA ILE A 11 -1.27 0.20 -13.28
C ILE A 11 0.07 0.01 -12.57
N GLN A 12 0.10 -0.60 -11.38
CA GLN A 12 1.36 -0.88 -10.68
C GLN A 12 2.24 -1.87 -11.45
N VAL A 13 1.67 -2.92 -12.03
CA VAL A 13 2.39 -3.83 -12.93
C VAL A 13 3.00 -3.05 -14.11
N ALA A 14 2.19 -2.24 -14.80
CA ALA A 14 2.65 -1.47 -15.95
C ALA A 14 3.76 -0.47 -15.59
N LEU A 15 3.62 0.25 -14.46
CA LEU A 15 4.64 1.19 -13.99
C LEU A 15 5.95 0.48 -13.60
N VAL A 16 5.87 -0.69 -12.96
CA VAL A 16 7.05 -1.52 -12.66
C VAL A 16 7.73 -1.96 -13.96
N ASP A 17 6.96 -2.37 -14.97
CA ASP A 17 7.52 -2.78 -16.27
C ASP A 17 8.17 -1.63 -17.01
N LEU A 18 7.57 -0.43 -16.98
CA LEU A 18 8.18 0.76 -17.56
C LEU A 18 9.49 1.14 -16.86
N LEU A 19 9.54 1.05 -15.52
CA LEU A 19 10.79 1.27 -14.78
C LEU A 19 11.87 0.25 -15.16
N ARG A 20 11.51 -1.03 -15.21
CA ARG A 20 12.43 -2.10 -15.63
C ARG A 20 12.93 -1.92 -17.06
N ALA A 21 12.04 -1.53 -17.97
CA ALA A 21 12.36 -1.27 -19.37
C ALA A 21 13.40 -0.16 -19.49
N VAL A 22 13.35 0.87 -18.64
CA VAL A 22 14.36 1.94 -18.63
C VAL A 22 15.59 1.65 -17.76
N GLY A 23 15.76 0.40 -17.31
CA GLY A 23 16.92 -0.05 -16.55
C GLY A 23 16.85 0.20 -15.04
N VAL A 24 15.72 0.68 -14.52
CA VAL A 24 15.55 0.92 -13.07
C VAL A 24 15.18 -0.38 -12.36
N GLN A 25 16.02 -0.79 -11.42
CA GLN A 25 15.75 -1.89 -10.49
C GLN A 25 15.74 -1.37 -9.05
N PRO A 26 14.84 -1.88 -8.19
CA PRO A 26 14.78 -1.42 -6.80
C PRO A 26 15.83 -2.11 -5.93
N ASP A 27 16.58 -1.32 -5.16
CA ASP A 27 17.40 -1.81 -4.05
C ASP A 27 16.57 -2.23 -2.83
N GLY A 28 15.40 -1.62 -2.66
CA GLY A 28 14.44 -1.88 -1.58
C GLY A 28 13.00 -1.69 -2.03
N ILE A 29 12.07 -2.44 -1.44
CA ILE A 29 10.63 -2.42 -1.75
C ILE A 29 9.85 -2.31 -0.44
N VAL A 30 8.93 -1.35 -0.37
CA VAL A 30 7.95 -1.20 0.71
C VAL A 30 6.56 -1.06 0.11
N GLY A 31 5.59 -1.82 0.61
CA GLY A 31 4.20 -1.68 0.21
C GLY A 31 3.35 -0.97 1.25
N HIS A 32 2.21 -0.42 0.81
CA HIS A 32 1.17 0.10 1.70
C HIS A 32 -0.14 -0.60 1.37
N SER A 33 -0.71 -1.34 2.33
CA SER A 33 -1.99 -2.04 2.15
C SER A 33 -1.98 -2.92 0.89
N VAL A 34 -2.95 -2.73 -0.01
CA VAL A 34 -3.08 -3.37 -1.32
C VAL A 34 -1.82 -3.26 -2.18
N GLY A 35 -1.00 -2.22 -1.98
CA GLY A 35 0.26 -2.04 -2.70
C GLY A 35 1.23 -3.20 -2.52
N GLU A 36 1.13 -3.99 -1.44
CA GLU A 36 1.93 -5.22 -1.28
C GLU A 36 1.66 -6.28 -2.36
N ILE A 37 0.51 -6.23 -3.07
CA ILE A 37 0.28 -7.04 -4.27
C ILE A 37 1.18 -6.56 -5.42
N GLY A 38 1.33 -5.25 -5.61
CA GLY A 38 2.30 -4.69 -6.56
C GLY A 38 3.76 -4.97 -6.17
N CYS A 39 4.07 -4.97 -4.86
CA CYS A 39 5.39 -5.35 -4.35
C CYS A 39 5.74 -6.79 -4.69
N ALA A 40 4.79 -7.72 -4.58
CA ALA A 40 4.99 -9.11 -4.97
C ALA A 40 5.41 -9.24 -6.45
N TYR A 41 4.84 -8.41 -7.34
CA TYR A 41 5.27 -8.34 -8.73
C TYR A 41 6.66 -7.73 -8.91
N ALA A 42 6.91 -6.59 -8.24
CA ALA A 42 8.21 -5.90 -8.29
C ALA A 42 9.35 -6.79 -7.79
N ASP A 43 9.08 -7.60 -6.75
CA ASP A 43 10.04 -8.53 -6.15
C ASP A 43 10.27 -9.80 -6.99
N GLY A 44 9.39 -10.10 -7.95
CA GLY A 44 9.42 -11.33 -8.77
C GLY A 44 8.68 -12.52 -8.14
N GLY A 45 8.01 -12.30 -7.02
CA GLY A 45 7.18 -13.28 -6.32
C GLY A 45 5.92 -13.66 -7.12
N PHE A 46 5.33 -12.70 -7.82
CA PHE A 46 4.16 -12.89 -8.69
C PHE A 46 4.44 -12.65 -10.17
N THR A 47 3.68 -13.32 -11.03
CA THR A 47 3.49 -12.89 -12.43
C THR A 47 2.51 -11.72 -12.52
N ALA A 48 2.44 -11.06 -13.68
CA ALA A 48 1.45 -10.00 -13.91
C ALA A 48 0.01 -10.53 -13.74
N GLU A 49 -0.27 -11.73 -14.26
CA GLU A 49 -1.55 -12.40 -14.12
C GLU A 49 -1.90 -12.67 -12.65
N GLN A 50 -0.97 -13.26 -11.87
CA GLN A 50 -1.18 -13.50 -10.44
C GLN A 50 -1.45 -12.20 -9.68
N THR A 51 -0.73 -11.14 -10.02
CA THR A 51 -0.90 -9.81 -9.40
C THR A 51 -2.32 -9.27 -9.61
N VAL A 52 -2.81 -9.33 -10.85
CA VAL A 52 -4.16 -8.88 -11.20
C VAL A 52 -5.24 -9.79 -10.58
N LEU A 53 -5.07 -11.11 -10.64
CA LEU A 53 -6.02 -12.08 -10.07
C LEU A 53 -6.08 -12.00 -8.55
N CYS A 54 -4.95 -11.80 -7.86
CA CYS A 54 -4.93 -11.59 -6.41
C CYS A 54 -5.70 -10.31 -6.03
N ALA A 55 -5.51 -9.22 -6.78
CA ALA A 55 -6.26 -7.98 -6.57
C ALA A 55 -7.77 -8.17 -6.85
N TYR A 56 -8.10 -8.87 -7.94
CA TYR A 56 -9.47 -9.23 -8.29
C TYR A 56 -10.16 -10.00 -7.16
N TRP A 57 -9.56 -11.09 -6.69
CA TRP A 57 -10.16 -11.92 -5.64
C TRP A 57 -10.22 -11.22 -4.30
N ARG A 58 -9.23 -10.39 -3.95
CA ARG A 58 -9.32 -9.51 -2.78
C ARG A 58 -10.56 -8.62 -2.84
N GLY A 59 -10.77 -7.94 -3.96
CA GLY A 59 -11.94 -7.09 -4.16
C GLY A 59 -13.26 -7.88 -4.19
N ARG A 60 -13.27 -9.06 -4.81
CA ARG A 60 -14.46 -9.90 -4.98
C ARG A 60 -14.90 -10.54 -3.67
N CYS A 61 -13.97 -11.06 -2.87
CA CYS A 61 -14.28 -11.63 -1.56
C CYS A 61 -14.84 -10.55 -0.62
N VAL A 62 -14.30 -9.32 -0.65
CA VAL A 62 -14.85 -8.19 0.12
C VAL A 62 -16.26 -7.82 -0.35
N GLU A 63 -16.49 -7.81 -1.66
CA GLU A 63 -17.81 -7.52 -2.25
C GLU A 63 -18.87 -8.55 -1.83
N LEU A 64 -18.52 -9.84 -1.86
CA LEU A 64 -19.42 -10.95 -1.53
C LEU A 64 -19.59 -11.16 -0.03
N GLY A 65 -18.68 -10.62 0.79
CA GLY A 65 -18.65 -10.83 2.23
C GLY A 65 -19.77 -10.18 3.04
N ASN A 66 -20.65 -9.39 2.39
CA ASN A 66 -21.79 -8.71 3.00
C ASN A 66 -21.44 -8.01 4.33
N LEU A 67 -20.37 -7.23 4.30
CA LEU A 67 -19.80 -6.60 5.48
C LEU A 67 -20.70 -5.45 5.98
N PRO A 68 -20.77 -5.20 7.30
CA PRO A 68 -21.40 -4.00 7.83
C PRO A 68 -20.77 -2.74 7.23
N LYS A 69 -21.58 -1.68 7.10
CA LYS A 69 -21.12 -0.38 6.59
C LYS A 69 -19.98 0.16 7.47
N GLY A 70 -18.78 0.19 6.91
CA GLY A 70 -17.57 0.71 7.55
C GLY A 70 -17.10 2.01 6.93
N ALA A 71 -16.08 2.61 7.53
CA ALA A 71 -15.36 3.75 6.97
C ALA A 71 -13.91 3.75 7.45
N MET A 72 -13.08 4.58 6.81
CA MET A 72 -11.72 4.87 7.24
C MET A 72 -11.47 6.38 7.23
N ALA A 73 -10.61 6.86 8.14
CA ALA A 73 -10.22 8.26 8.17
C ALA A 73 -8.74 8.41 8.52
N ALA A 74 -8.04 9.30 7.83
CA ALA A 74 -6.71 9.73 8.20
C ALA A 74 -6.82 10.78 9.31
N VAL A 75 -6.10 10.58 10.41
CA VAL A 75 -6.08 11.43 11.60
C VAL A 75 -4.66 11.87 11.94
N GLY A 76 -4.53 13.11 12.41
CA GLY A 76 -3.29 13.73 12.83
C GLY A 76 -2.96 13.38 14.28
N LEU A 77 -2.79 12.09 14.56
CA LEU A 77 -2.51 11.55 15.89
C LEU A 77 -1.33 10.58 15.80
N THR A 78 -0.62 10.40 16.90
CA THR A 78 0.29 9.26 17.06
C THR A 78 -0.49 7.94 17.15
N TRP A 79 0.17 6.81 16.91
CA TRP A 79 -0.43 5.49 17.05
C TRP A 79 -1.00 5.24 18.46
N GLU A 80 -0.27 5.65 19.50
CA GLU A 80 -0.70 5.48 20.88
C GLU A 80 -1.85 6.42 21.28
N GLU A 81 -1.87 7.65 20.77
CA GLU A 81 -3.03 8.54 20.94
C GLU A 81 -4.25 7.99 20.22
N ALA A 82 -4.09 7.51 18.98
CA ALA A 82 -5.18 6.89 18.23
C ALA A 82 -5.76 5.70 18.97
N LYS A 83 -4.92 4.82 19.55
CA LYS A 83 -5.41 3.70 20.40
C LYS A 83 -6.26 4.18 21.57
N LYS A 84 -5.85 5.25 22.26
CA LYS A 84 -6.57 5.81 23.42
C LYS A 84 -7.89 6.49 23.04
N ARG A 85 -7.93 7.10 21.84
CA ARG A 85 -9.10 7.84 21.32
C ARG A 85 -10.13 6.95 20.65
N CYS A 86 -9.69 5.86 20.03
CA CYS A 86 -10.53 4.89 19.35
C CYS A 86 -11.54 4.24 20.31
N ARG A 87 -12.83 4.28 19.93
CA ARG A 87 -13.96 3.73 20.70
C ARG A 87 -15.02 3.21 19.75
N ASP A 88 -16.05 2.55 20.29
CA ASP A 88 -17.23 2.10 19.53
C ASP A 88 -16.89 1.24 18.29
N GLY A 89 -15.82 0.44 18.40
CA GLY A 89 -15.37 -0.46 17.34
C GLY A 89 -14.42 0.17 16.31
N VAL A 90 -14.10 1.46 16.41
CA VAL A 90 -13.01 2.08 15.65
C VAL A 90 -11.66 1.60 16.19
N ILE A 91 -10.70 1.35 15.29
CA ILE A 91 -9.33 0.97 15.63
C ILE A 91 -8.31 1.71 14.76
N PRO A 92 -7.05 1.88 15.22
CA PRO A 92 -5.94 2.23 14.35
C PRO A 92 -5.67 1.10 13.34
N ALA A 93 -5.52 1.44 12.07
CA ALA A 93 -5.44 0.49 10.95
C ALA A 93 -4.19 0.67 10.09
N CYS A 94 -3.74 1.91 9.86
CA CYS A 94 -2.49 2.18 9.13
C CYS A 94 -1.63 3.17 9.91
N HIS A 95 -0.41 2.80 10.27
CA HIS A 95 0.58 3.69 10.88
C HIS A 95 1.39 4.31 9.74
N ASN A 96 1.01 5.51 9.28
CA ASN A 96 1.57 6.10 8.07
C ASN A 96 2.84 6.92 8.37
N ALA A 97 2.80 7.72 9.43
CA ALA A 97 3.93 8.51 9.94
C ALA A 97 3.79 8.68 11.46
N GLU A 98 4.71 9.41 12.08
CA GLU A 98 4.69 9.62 13.53
C GLU A 98 3.39 10.18 14.09
N ASP A 99 2.86 11.19 13.40
CA ASP A 99 1.65 11.92 13.73
C ASP A 99 0.56 11.70 12.67
N SER A 100 0.61 10.57 11.94
CA SER A 100 -0.34 10.28 10.87
C SER A 100 -0.77 8.82 10.91
N VAL A 101 -2.03 8.61 11.29
CA VAL A 101 -2.65 7.30 11.41
C VAL A 101 -3.93 7.25 10.59
N THR A 102 -4.21 6.13 9.94
CA THR A 102 -5.55 5.86 9.41
C THR A 102 -6.30 5.01 10.41
N VAL A 103 -7.47 5.47 10.87
CA VAL A 103 -8.41 4.68 11.68
C VAL A 103 -9.45 4.00 10.80
N SER A 104 -10.02 2.90 11.28
CA SER A 104 -10.97 2.04 10.56
C SER A 104 -12.01 1.48 11.51
N GLY A 105 -13.29 1.45 11.10
CA GLY A 105 -14.37 0.95 11.95
C GLY A 105 -15.77 1.18 11.36
N PRO A 106 -16.84 1.05 12.17
CA PRO A 106 -18.20 1.35 11.76
C PRO A 106 -18.33 2.79 11.24
N ALA A 107 -19.09 2.99 10.17
CA ALA A 107 -19.17 4.28 9.48
C ALA A 107 -19.56 5.44 10.42
N ASP A 108 -20.61 5.26 11.22
CA ASP A 108 -21.12 6.31 12.11
C ASP A 108 -20.12 6.65 13.24
N ALA A 109 -19.41 5.64 13.75
CA ALA A 109 -18.41 5.83 14.79
C ALA A 109 -17.16 6.55 14.27
N VAL A 110 -16.72 6.23 13.05
CA VAL A 110 -15.63 6.95 12.37
C VAL A 110 -16.04 8.40 12.10
N ALA A 111 -17.25 8.64 11.59
CA ALA A 111 -17.74 10.00 11.34
C ALA A 111 -17.81 10.84 12.63
N LYS A 112 -18.28 10.24 13.74
CA LYS A 112 -18.28 10.88 15.06
C LYS A 112 -16.87 11.24 15.53
N MET A 113 -15.92 10.31 15.45
CA MET A 113 -14.53 10.57 15.83
C MET A 113 -13.90 11.67 14.97
N VAL A 114 -14.19 11.69 13.66
CA VAL A 114 -13.72 12.75 12.75
C VAL A 114 -14.26 14.12 13.18
N ALA A 115 -15.55 14.21 13.53
CA ALA A 115 -16.16 15.46 13.97
C ALA A 115 -15.56 15.96 15.30
N GLU A 116 -15.33 15.06 16.25
CA GLU A 116 -14.71 15.37 17.54
C GLU A 116 -13.28 15.88 17.38
N LEU A 117 -12.45 15.19 16.59
CA LEU A 117 -11.08 15.62 16.31
C LEU A 117 -11.03 16.98 15.62
N LYS A 118 -11.94 17.24 14.67
CA LYS A 118 -12.04 18.56 14.03
C LYS A 118 -12.43 19.66 15.02
N ALA A 119 -13.35 19.40 15.94
CA ALA A 119 -13.73 20.36 16.98
C ALA A 119 -12.56 20.70 17.92
N GLU A 120 -11.60 19.77 18.06
CA GLU A 120 -10.36 19.95 18.83
C GLU A 120 -9.20 20.52 17.99
N ASN A 121 -9.43 20.93 16.74
CA ASN A 121 -8.41 21.39 15.78
C ASN A 121 -7.33 20.33 15.42
N VAL A 122 -7.67 19.05 15.55
CA VAL A 122 -6.83 17.94 15.08
C VAL A 122 -7.21 17.59 13.64
N PHE A 123 -6.20 17.34 12.79
CA PHE A 123 -6.44 16.91 11.41
C PHE A 123 -7.25 15.60 11.40
N ALA A 124 -8.38 15.58 10.70
CA ALA A 124 -9.16 14.38 10.45
C ALA A 124 -9.87 14.48 9.09
N ARG A 125 -9.64 13.51 8.22
CA ARG A 125 -10.24 13.45 6.89
C ARG A 125 -10.59 12.03 6.51
N GLU A 126 -11.85 11.81 6.15
CA GLU A 126 -12.29 10.52 5.63
C GLU A 126 -11.53 10.14 4.36
N VAL A 127 -11.27 8.85 4.23
CA VAL A 127 -10.65 8.23 3.05
C VAL A 127 -11.73 7.45 2.33
N ASN A 128 -11.80 7.57 1.01
CA ASN A 128 -12.75 6.79 0.23
C ASN A 128 -12.40 5.29 0.28
N SER A 129 -13.06 4.56 1.17
CA SER A 129 -12.91 3.12 1.37
C SER A 129 -14.11 2.32 0.82
N LEU A 130 -15.00 2.96 0.03
CA LEU A 130 -16.22 2.35 -0.51
C LEU A 130 -17.09 1.67 0.57
N ASN A 131 -17.26 2.34 1.71
CA ASN A 131 -17.99 1.86 2.88
C ASN A 131 -17.39 0.61 3.54
N VAL A 132 -16.08 0.37 3.42
CA VAL A 132 -15.39 -0.77 4.02
C VAL A 132 -14.40 -0.33 5.10
N ALA A 133 -14.37 -1.06 6.21
CA ALA A 133 -13.40 -0.90 7.29
C ALA A 133 -12.20 -1.84 7.10
N PHE A 134 -11.29 -1.52 6.17
CA PHE A 134 -10.11 -2.36 5.90
C PHE A 134 -9.15 -2.43 7.09
N HIS A 135 -8.29 -3.47 7.12
CA HIS A 135 -7.24 -3.65 8.14
C HIS A 135 -7.80 -3.62 9.57
N SER A 136 -8.94 -4.29 9.75
CA SER A 136 -9.66 -4.32 11.00
C SER A 136 -10.29 -5.69 11.25
N LYS A 137 -10.80 -5.88 12.47
CA LYS A 137 -11.54 -7.09 12.84
C LYS A 137 -12.73 -7.39 11.92
N TYR A 138 -13.30 -6.37 11.27
CA TYR A 138 -14.41 -6.54 10.33
C TYR A 138 -14.01 -7.32 9.07
N MET A 139 -12.71 -7.43 8.76
CA MET A 139 -12.23 -8.24 7.63
C MET A 139 -12.09 -9.72 7.96
N GLN A 140 -12.15 -10.13 9.24
CA GLN A 140 -11.85 -11.52 9.63
C GLN A 140 -12.74 -12.56 8.93
N SER A 141 -14.03 -12.25 8.71
CA SER A 141 -14.95 -13.13 7.99
C SER A 141 -14.59 -13.35 6.51
N ILE A 142 -13.79 -12.46 5.92
CA ILE A 142 -13.31 -12.55 4.54
C ILE A 142 -12.10 -13.49 4.42
N GLY A 143 -11.36 -13.70 5.53
CA GLY A 143 -10.12 -14.47 5.54
C GLY A 143 -10.23 -15.85 4.88
N PRO A 144 -11.19 -16.71 5.28
CA PRO A 144 -11.32 -18.06 4.71
C PRO A 144 -11.61 -18.08 3.20
N SER A 145 -12.54 -17.26 2.71
CA SER A 145 -12.90 -17.23 1.29
C SER A 145 -11.78 -16.65 0.43
N LEU A 146 -11.07 -15.64 0.95
CA LEU A 146 -9.89 -15.10 0.28
C LEU A 146 -8.73 -16.11 0.26
N GLN A 147 -8.49 -16.83 1.35
CA GLN A 147 -7.47 -17.88 1.42
C GLN A 147 -7.71 -18.97 0.38
N GLU A 148 -8.95 -19.44 0.24
CA GLU A 148 -9.30 -20.44 -0.77
C GLU A 148 -9.07 -19.92 -2.19
N ALA A 149 -9.51 -18.69 -2.49
CA ALA A 149 -9.35 -18.09 -3.80
C ALA A 149 -7.87 -17.86 -4.15
N LEU A 150 -7.09 -17.29 -3.23
CA LEU A 150 -5.67 -17.01 -3.45
C LEU A 150 -4.82 -18.28 -3.50
N GLY A 151 -5.21 -19.34 -2.78
CA GLY A 151 -4.54 -20.64 -2.88
C GLY A 151 -4.61 -21.26 -4.29
N LYS A 152 -5.65 -20.92 -5.06
CA LYS A 152 -5.79 -21.35 -6.48
C LYS A 152 -4.97 -20.47 -7.43
N VAL A 153 -4.81 -19.18 -7.11
CA VAL A 153 -3.99 -18.23 -7.90
C VAL A 153 -2.49 -18.44 -7.66
N VAL A 154 -2.13 -18.78 -6.42
CA VAL A 154 -0.75 -18.96 -5.97
C VAL A 154 -0.58 -20.36 -5.36
N PRO A 155 -0.73 -21.43 -6.16
CA PRO A 155 -0.65 -22.81 -5.65
C PRO A 155 0.78 -23.16 -5.17
N GLN A 156 1.79 -22.50 -5.73
CA GLN A 156 3.18 -22.59 -5.31
C GLN A 156 3.73 -21.18 -5.13
N SER A 157 3.91 -20.79 -3.86
CA SER A 157 4.50 -19.49 -3.53
C SER A 157 6.00 -19.48 -3.80
N LYS A 158 6.55 -18.32 -4.15
CA LYS A 158 8.01 -18.11 -4.22
C LYS A 158 8.54 -17.52 -2.91
N PRO A 159 9.83 -17.69 -2.57
CA PRO A 159 10.46 -16.94 -1.49
C PRO A 159 10.37 -15.42 -1.76
N ARG A 160 10.16 -14.62 -0.70
CA ARG A 160 10.33 -13.16 -0.76
C ARG A 160 11.80 -12.83 -0.66
N ASN A 161 12.31 -11.90 -1.46
CA ASN A 161 13.68 -11.42 -1.30
C ASN A 161 13.78 -10.48 -0.09
N GLU A 162 14.97 -10.40 0.50
CA GLU A 162 15.23 -9.55 1.68
C GLU A 162 15.06 -8.05 1.40
N ARG A 163 15.17 -7.63 0.13
CA ARG A 163 14.88 -6.26 -0.30
C ARG A 163 13.43 -5.83 -0.06
N TRP A 164 12.49 -6.77 0.09
CA TRP A 164 11.09 -6.44 0.35
C TRP A 164 10.78 -6.43 1.85
N ILE A 165 10.69 -5.21 2.40
CA ILE A 165 10.28 -4.94 3.78
C ILE A 165 8.75 -5.07 3.88
N SER A 166 8.28 -6.00 4.71
CA SER A 166 6.84 -6.21 4.92
C SER A 166 6.23 -5.08 5.72
N SER A 167 5.06 -4.60 5.30
CA SER A 167 4.25 -3.67 6.09
C SER A 167 3.03 -4.35 6.72
N SER A 168 2.92 -5.68 6.67
CA SER A 168 1.77 -6.44 7.17
C SER A 168 2.14 -7.49 8.21
N VAL A 169 3.42 -7.79 8.36
CA VAL A 169 3.97 -8.65 9.42
C VAL A 169 4.92 -7.80 10.27
N PRO A 170 4.78 -7.76 11.61
CA PRO A 170 5.73 -7.07 12.47
C PRO A 170 7.16 -7.56 12.28
N GLU A 171 8.14 -6.67 12.40
CA GLU A 171 9.57 -6.98 12.22
C GLU A 171 10.04 -8.14 13.08
N SER A 172 9.57 -8.22 14.33
CA SER A 172 9.88 -9.31 15.25
C SER A 172 9.47 -10.69 14.72
N ARG A 173 8.60 -10.76 13.72
CA ARG A 173 8.07 -11.99 13.10
C ARG A 173 8.53 -12.20 11.66
N TRP A 174 9.46 -11.39 11.13
CA TRP A 174 9.95 -11.56 9.74
C TRP A 174 10.73 -12.87 9.52
N HIS A 175 11.20 -13.50 10.59
CA HIS A 175 11.85 -14.81 10.53
C HIS A 175 10.85 -15.97 10.34
N GLU A 176 9.55 -15.73 10.59
CA GLU A 176 8.52 -16.77 10.52
C GLU A 176 8.16 -17.16 9.08
N PRO A 177 7.68 -18.39 8.84
CA PRO A 177 7.35 -18.87 7.50
C PRO A 177 6.39 -17.97 6.70
N ILE A 178 5.40 -17.37 7.37
CA ILE A 178 4.43 -16.47 6.73
C ILE A 178 5.11 -15.27 6.07
N ALA A 179 6.18 -14.73 6.67
CA ALA A 179 6.91 -13.58 6.15
C ALA A 179 7.97 -13.95 5.11
N LYS A 180 8.37 -15.23 5.01
CA LYS A 180 9.43 -15.66 4.09
C LYS A 180 8.96 -15.97 2.67
N ARG A 181 7.65 -16.06 2.44
CA ARG A 181 7.08 -16.46 1.15
C ARG A 181 6.01 -15.49 0.66
N CYS A 182 5.94 -15.33 -0.65
CA CYS A 182 4.91 -14.57 -1.34
C CYS A 182 3.69 -15.48 -1.56
N SER A 183 3.01 -15.83 -0.47
CA SER A 183 1.97 -16.85 -0.44
C SER A 183 0.56 -16.28 -0.28
N ALA A 184 -0.45 -17.12 -0.52
CA ALA A 184 -1.85 -16.77 -0.26
C ALA A 184 -2.03 -16.29 1.20
N GLU A 185 -1.44 -17.00 2.16
CA GLU A 185 -1.51 -16.69 3.58
C GLU A 185 -0.93 -15.31 3.89
N TYR A 186 0.19 -14.93 3.25
CA TYR A 186 0.78 -13.60 3.41
C TYR A 186 -0.18 -12.49 2.95
N HIS A 187 -0.78 -12.65 1.77
CA HIS A 187 -1.67 -11.63 1.20
C HIS A 187 -3.05 -11.59 1.89
N VAL A 188 -3.51 -12.71 2.46
CA VAL A 188 -4.66 -12.73 3.38
C VAL A 188 -4.31 -11.98 4.66
N ASN A 189 -3.16 -12.28 5.29
CA ASN A 189 -2.69 -11.55 6.48
C ASN A 189 -2.61 -10.04 6.21
N ASN A 190 -2.11 -9.61 5.05
CA ASN A 190 -2.11 -8.19 4.69
C ASN A 190 -3.50 -7.53 4.75
N LEU A 191 -4.58 -8.21 4.35
CA LEU A 191 -5.93 -7.64 4.46
C LEU A 191 -6.41 -7.56 5.93
N LEU A 192 -6.04 -8.56 6.73
CA LEU A 192 -6.57 -8.75 8.09
C LEU A 192 -5.79 -7.97 9.15
N SER A 193 -4.53 -7.65 8.87
CA SER A 193 -3.60 -7.03 9.80
C SER A 193 -3.46 -5.52 9.56
N PRO A 194 -3.05 -4.74 10.58
CA PRO A 194 -2.69 -3.34 10.40
C PRO A 194 -1.56 -3.14 9.39
N VAL A 195 -1.50 -1.95 8.79
CA VAL A 195 -0.41 -1.54 7.91
C VAL A 195 0.66 -0.81 8.73
N LEU A 196 1.83 -1.44 8.88
CA LEU A 196 3.00 -0.96 9.63
C LEU A 196 3.94 -0.16 8.72
N PHE A 197 3.42 0.89 8.09
CA PHE A 197 4.14 1.62 7.03
C PHE A 197 5.27 2.49 7.61
N ARG A 198 5.03 3.19 8.71
CA ARG A 198 6.05 3.98 9.41
C ARG A 198 7.23 3.08 9.80
N GLU A 199 6.94 1.92 10.36
CA GLU A 199 7.93 0.93 10.79
C GLU A 199 8.76 0.46 9.58
N ALA A 200 8.11 0.11 8.47
CA ALA A 200 8.82 -0.28 7.26
C ALA A 200 9.71 0.85 6.69
N LEU A 201 9.26 2.11 6.77
CA LEU A 201 10.03 3.27 6.30
C LEU A 201 11.28 3.55 7.15
N GLN A 202 11.37 3.07 8.39
CA GLN A 202 12.59 3.23 9.22
C GLN A 202 13.79 2.49 8.65
N HIS A 203 13.56 1.51 7.78
CA HIS A 203 14.59 0.72 7.11
C HIS A 203 15.08 1.36 5.79
N VAL A 204 14.47 2.48 5.37
CA VAL A 204 14.87 3.20 4.15
C VAL A 204 16.08 4.10 4.46
N PRO A 205 17.18 4.03 3.67
CA PRO A 205 18.34 4.90 3.85
C PRO A 205 18.00 6.39 3.78
N LYS A 206 18.73 7.22 4.54
CA LYS A 206 18.45 8.67 4.66
C LYS A 206 18.61 9.44 3.36
N ASP A 207 19.44 8.96 2.45
CA ASP A 207 19.78 9.53 1.15
C ASP A 207 19.09 8.80 -0.02
N ALA A 208 18.12 7.92 0.28
CA ALA A 208 17.47 7.11 -0.73
C ALA A 208 16.65 7.93 -1.73
N ILE A 209 16.60 7.43 -2.97
CA ILE A 209 15.64 7.86 -3.98
C ILE A 209 14.41 6.95 -3.88
N VAL A 210 13.27 7.51 -3.49
CA VAL A 210 12.02 6.76 -3.27
C VAL A 210 11.02 7.08 -4.37
N VAL A 211 10.62 6.06 -5.12
CA VAL A 211 9.65 6.17 -6.21
C VAL A 211 8.30 5.60 -5.79
N GLU A 212 7.28 6.43 -5.77
CA GLU A 212 5.90 6.02 -5.49
C GLU A 212 5.24 5.46 -6.75
N ILE A 213 5.01 4.14 -6.74
CA ILE A 213 4.37 3.37 -7.81
C ILE A 213 2.87 3.25 -7.52
N ALA A 214 2.10 4.21 -8.03
CA ALA A 214 0.66 4.29 -7.86
C ALA A 214 0.02 5.09 -9.00
N PRO A 215 -1.28 4.88 -9.31
CA PRO A 215 -2.01 5.70 -10.29
C PRO A 215 -2.20 7.16 -9.86
N HIS A 216 -1.90 7.46 -8.60
CA HIS A 216 -1.83 8.80 -8.06
C HIS A 216 -0.87 8.79 -6.86
N CYS A 217 0.07 9.73 -6.85
CA CYS A 217 1.07 9.91 -5.81
C CYS A 217 0.49 10.44 -4.47
N LEU A 218 -0.31 9.62 -3.79
CA LEU A 218 -1.02 9.94 -2.54
C LEU A 218 -0.07 10.04 -1.34
N LEU A 219 1.00 9.24 -1.31
CA LEU A 219 1.88 9.08 -0.16
C LEU A 219 3.03 10.09 -0.12
N GLN A 220 3.19 10.96 -1.13
CA GLN A 220 4.29 11.93 -1.20
C GLN A 220 4.47 12.76 0.08
N ALA A 221 3.38 13.26 0.68
CA ALA A 221 3.48 14.06 1.90
C ALA A 221 3.93 13.21 3.11
N ILE A 222 3.45 11.97 3.19
CA ILE A 222 3.84 11.00 4.23
C ILE A 222 5.32 10.63 4.07
N LEU A 223 5.75 10.28 2.86
CA LEU A 223 7.13 9.91 2.55
C LEU A 223 8.12 11.02 2.89
N ARG A 224 7.85 12.26 2.44
CA ARG A 224 8.72 13.42 2.74
C ARG A 224 8.81 13.70 4.24
N ARG A 225 7.72 13.52 4.98
CA ARG A 225 7.71 13.71 6.43
C ARG A 225 8.51 12.61 7.14
N ALA A 226 8.31 11.35 6.74
CA ALA A 226 8.93 10.21 7.40
C ALA A 226 10.44 10.09 7.11
N LEU A 227 10.85 10.39 5.88
CA LEU A 227 12.24 10.22 5.43
C LEU A 227 13.09 11.49 5.57
N GLY A 228 12.45 12.65 5.74
CA GLY A 228 13.12 13.94 5.88
C GLY A 228 13.70 14.47 4.56
N SER A 229 14.53 15.52 4.66
CA SER A 229 15.07 16.24 3.50
C SER A 229 16.24 15.54 2.79
N GLY A 230 16.82 14.50 3.39
CA GLY A 230 17.91 13.74 2.77
C GLY A 230 17.43 12.85 1.62
N ALA A 231 16.19 12.35 1.69
CA ALA A 231 15.64 11.43 0.72
C ALA A 231 14.89 12.18 -0.40
N SER A 232 15.04 11.69 -1.62
CA SER A 232 14.31 12.22 -2.78
C SER A 232 13.06 11.41 -3.06
N CYS A 233 11.89 11.97 -2.78
CA CYS A 233 10.60 11.32 -3.07
C CYS A 233 10.06 11.76 -4.44
N LEU A 234 9.74 10.81 -5.30
CA LEU A 234 9.18 11.00 -6.64
C LEU A 234 7.88 10.19 -6.77
N GLY A 235 6.94 10.66 -7.58
CA GLY A 235 5.74 9.90 -7.95
C GLY A 235 5.70 9.73 -9.46
N LEU A 236 5.08 8.66 -9.94
CA LEU A 236 5.06 8.36 -11.38
C LEU A 236 3.78 8.79 -12.10
N MET A 237 2.70 8.98 -11.35
CA MET A 237 1.41 9.44 -11.88
C MET A 237 0.71 10.39 -10.92
N LYS A 238 -0.10 11.28 -11.48
CA LYS A 238 -0.94 12.23 -10.75
C LYS A 238 -2.34 12.23 -11.33
N ARG A 239 -3.35 12.18 -10.45
CA ARG A 239 -4.75 12.32 -10.85
C ARG A 239 -4.96 13.66 -11.55
N ASP A 240 -5.78 13.66 -12.60
CA ASP A 240 -6.16 14.84 -13.36
C ASP A 240 -4.96 15.58 -14.01
N ALA A 241 -3.91 14.83 -14.37
CA ALA A 241 -2.72 15.36 -15.05
C ALA A 241 -2.48 14.64 -16.39
N ASP A 242 -1.69 15.27 -17.25
CA ASP A 242 -1.08 14.62 -18.41
C ASP A 242 0.00 13.64 -17.95
N ASN A 243 -0.43 12.39 -17.72
CA ASN A 243 0.40 11.36 -17.09
C ASN A 243 1.61 10.91 -17.93
N PRO A 244 1.54 10.80 -19.27
CA PRO A 244 2.73 10.61 -20.10
C PRO A 244 3.82 11.66 -19.83
N THR A 245 3.46 12.95 -19.88
CA THR A 245 4.42 14.04 -19.60
C THR A 245 4.90 14.01 -18.15
N PHE A 246 4.01 13.74 -17.19
CA PHE A 246 4.36 13.64 -15.77
C PHE A 246 5.32 12.48 -15.48
N PHE A 247 5.12 11.33 -16.12
CA PHE A 247 5.98 10.16 -16.02
C PHE A 247 7.37 10.44 -16.59
N LEU A 248 7.46 10.98 -17.81
CA LEU A 248 8.74 11.37 -18.42
C LEU A 248 9.47 12.44 -17.60
N SER A 249 8.74 13.40 -17.04
CA SER A 249 9.32 14.40 -16.12
C SER A 249 9.90 13.74 -14.86
N SER A 250 9.30 12.65 -14.39
CA SER A 250 9.76 11.91 -13.22
C SER A 250 10.99 11.05 -13.53
N LEU A 251 11.07 10.47 -14.74
CA LEU A 251 12.30 9.85 -15.24
C LEU A 251 13.43 10.88 -15.37
N GLY A 252 13.14 12.09 -15.90
CA GLY A 252 14.11 13.18 -15.93
C GLY A 252 14.65 13.52 -14.53
N LYS A 253 13.79 13.55 -13.51
CA LYS A 253 14.23 13.75 -12.12
C LYS A 253 15.10 12.60 -11.61
N LEU A 254 14.74 11.35 -11.89
CA LEU A 254 15.59 10.20 -11.56
C LEU A 254 16.99 10.34 -12.17
N HIS A 255 17.05 10.76 -13.44
CA HIS A 255 18.32 11.00 -14.11
C HIS A 255 19.15 12.10 -13.43
N THR A 256 18.53 13.23 -13.05
CA THR A 256 19.24 14.30 -12.31
C THR A 256 19.75 13.87 -10.94
N LEU A 257 19.19 12.80 -10.37
CA LEU A 257 19.63 12.20 -9.11
C LEU A 257 20.70 11.11 -9.32
N GLY A 258 21.20 10.93 -10.54
CA GLY A 258 22.32 10.02 -10.86
C GLY A 258 21.90 8.64 -11.36
N VAL A 259 20.58 8.36 -11.47
CA VAL A 259 20.09 7.09 -12.01
C VAL A 259 20.34 7.04 -13.53
N GLN A 260 21.05 6.02 -13.99
CA GLN A 260 21.26 5.79 -15.41
C GLN A 260 20.00 5.16 -16.02
N LEU A 261 19.47 5.79 -17.06
CA LEU A 261 18.23 5.38 -17.72
C LEU A 261 18.49 5.10 -19.19
N ASP A 262 17.93 4.01 -19.71
CA ASP A 262 17.80 3.78 -21.14
C ASP A 262 16.37 4.08 -21.57
N LEU A 263 16.15 5.19 -22.29
CA LEU A 263 14.80 5.56 -22.73
C LEU A 263 14.40 4.90 -24.04
N THR A 264 15.33 4.24 -24.73
CA THR A 264 15.09 3.58 -26.03
C THR A 264 13.90 2.62 -25.99
N PRO A 265 13.75 1.76 -24.96
CA PRO A 265 12.64 0.79 -24.89
C PRO A 265 11.24 1.39 -24.72
N LEU A 266 11.11 2.71 -24.48
CA LEU A 266 9.80 3.35 -24.33
C LEU A 266 9.12 3.65 -25.66
N TYR A 267 9.87 3.60 -26.77
CA TYR A 267 9.39 3.96 -28.10
C TYR A 267 9.68 2.81 -29.09
N PRO A 268 8.94 2.74 -30.20
CA PRO A 268 9.31 1.84 -31.30
C PRO A 268 10.76 2.12 -31.77
N PRO A 269 11.50 1.07 -32.16
CA PRO A 269 12.86 1.20 -32.69
C PRO A 269 12.92 1.96 -34.01
#